data_AF-A0A0D2ZS90-F1
#
_entry.id   AF-A0A0D2ZS90-F1
#
_cell.length_a   1.000
_cell.length_b   1.000
_cell.length_c   1.000
_cell.angle_alpha   90.00
_cell.angle_beta   90.00
_cell.angle_gamma   90.00
#
_symmetry.space_group_name_H-M   'P 1'
#
loop_
_entity.id
_entity.type
_entity.pdbx_description
1 polymer ?
#
loop_
_entity_poly.entity_id
_entity_poly.type
_entity_poly.pdbx_seq_one_letter_code
_entity_poly.pdbx_strand_id
1 'polypeptide(L)'
;MKFENCSSSDLCVLAEEIKKETFELDTFSINPYSFVSASAYDTAWLAMIEDLSDVSTQKPMFRGCIDWILSNQNVVEGLWGNHGDENEGETLTSTLACVVALRKWKIGSLHINKGKRYIERSVERIIGEYCKKGSCPRWLVLMFTGLLELAQQLGLHFFFSTRVKQMINDLFFRRQEILDQELLVDGRCNRQPLLAYLECQSPSATAAAFMLSRHTKCLAYLQSLVQRCPHGVPQIYPLNDKFIKLSLVNIMDNFGLGEYFSKEIDHFLLQIHKYESKDVERMPIWSKVDQLHKDSLEFRLLRMNGYNVSPDSFCWFLNDEEIQDHLKTNIDHLFLVMLSVYRATDLIFPGESELEKAKEFSRKLLKKNEFVDEIMVSSSHIKHEMSTPWMARLKHLDHRMWIEDRDSNVIAIGKASSVCLHADKLTHLASKNFELRQAVYRREMEDLIKWVKKWGLYDIGFGREKTTYCYFAASSSTSLPFESAANVRKLMAKSGILITVADDFFDEEGSSDELEPLTEAVMRWEGKELKGYGKIIFKALDNHIKETAETYRKQHGTDITNHFRNITWDGLDIRDILRYLDPDPDPYPYPADP
;
A
#
# COMPACT_ATOMS: atom_id res chain seq x y z
N MET A 1 -5.98 -1.74 24.72
CA MET A 1 -4.86 -0.78 24.65
C MET A 1 -5.45 0.58 25.00
N LYS A 2 -5.15 1.11 26.20
CA LYS A 2 -5.62 2.44 26.63
C LYS A 2 -4.61 3.45 26.10
N PHE A 3 -5.02 4.33 25.21
CA PHE A 3 -4.15 5.29 24.55
C PHE A 3 -4.45 6.72 25.03
N GLU A 4 -3.38 7.47 25.27
CA GLU A 4 -3.42 8.92 25.53
C GLU A 4 -3.98 9.65 24.29
N ASN A 5 -4.79 10.68 24.53
CA ASN A 5 -5.41 11.48 23.46
C ASN A 5 -4.33 12.27 22.70
N CYS A 6 -3.91 11.77 21.54
CA CYS A 6 -3.04 12.49 20.61
C CYS A 6 -3.83 13.62 19.92
N SER A 7 -3.30 14.85 19.93
CA SER A 7 -3.92 15.99 19.26
C SER A 7 -3.44 16.13 17.81
N SER A 8 -4.18 16.87 16.99
CA SER A 8 -3.73 17.20 15.62
C SER A 8 -2.37 17.92 15.60
N SER A 9 -2.03 18.66 16.67
CA SER A 9 -0.75 19.34 16.78
C SER A 9 0.40 18.34 16.98
N ASP A 10 0.19 17.30 17.76
CA ASP A 10 1.21 16.27 18.04
C ASP A 10 1.55 15.48 16.77
N LEU A 11 0.53 15.18 15.95
CA LEU A 11 0.75 14.53 14.64
C LEU A 11 1.51 15.43 13.66
N CYS A 12 1.24 16.74 13.66
CA CYS A 12 2.00 17.68 12.84
C CYS A 12 3.48 17.71 13.28
N VAL A 13 3.76 17.72 14.59
CA VAL A 13 5.15 17.67 15.09
C VAL A 13 5.84 16.37 14.67
N LEU A 14 5.18 15.23 14.85
CA LEU A 14 5.72 13.93 14.43
C LEU A 14 5.97 13.87 12.92
N ALA A 15 5.04 14.40 12.11
CA ALA A 15 5.22 14.50 10.66
C ALA A 15 6.43 15.38 10.30
N GLU A 16 6.62 16.52 10.96
CA GLU A 16 7.77 17.40 10.74
C GLU A 16 9.10 16.78 11.20
N GLU A 17 9.10 15.97 12.26
CA GLU A 17 10.27 15.18 12.67
C GLU A 17 10.64 14.16 11.60
N ILE A 18 9.66 13.37 11.14
CA ILE A 18 9.86 12.41 10.04
C ILE A 18 10.39 13.15 8.82
N LYS A 19 9.85 14.34 8.50
CA LYS A 19 10.33 15.11 7.36
C LYS A 19 11.77 15.53 7.50
N LYS A 20 12.19 16.05 8.65
CA LYS A 20 13.58 16.48 8.91
C LYS A 20 14.58 15.34 8.78
N GLU A 21 14.18 14.14 9.18
CA GLU A 21 15.02 12.94 9.09
C GLU A 21 15.04 12.34 7.68
N THR A 22 13.98 12.57 6.90
CA THR A 22 13.74 11.92 5.60
C THR A 22 14.14 12.79 4.42
N PHE A 23 13.80 14.08 4.45
CA PHE A 23 13.98 15.03 3.37
C PHE A 23 15.00 16.09 3.77
N GLU A 24 15.95 16.40 2.88
CA GLU A 24 16.77 17.59 3.06
C GLU A 24 15.88 18.83 2.94
N LEU A 25 15.78 19.59 4.05
CA LEU A 25 14.76 20.64 4.31
C LEU A 25 14.68 21.74 3.25
N ASP A 26 15.74 21.95 2.45
CA ASP A 26 15.84 23.05 1.50
C ASP A 26 15.66 22.64 0.03
N THR A 27 15.81 21.35 -0.29
CA THR A 27 15.87 20.84 -1.67
C THR A 27 14.86 19.74 -1.96
N PHE A 28 14.20 19.20 -0.92
CA PHE A 28 13.39 17.98 -1.01
C PHE A 28 14.17 16.81 -1.65
N SER A 29 15.52 16.86 -1.62
CA SER A 29 16.35 15.73 -2.02
C SER A 29 16.31 14.68 -0.93
N ILE A 30 16.08 13.45 -1.36
CA ILE A 30 16.25 12.24 -0.57
C ILE A 30 17.31 11.40 -1.28
N ASN A 31 18.17 10.71 -0.54
CA ASN A 31 18.79 9.47 -1.01
C ASN A 31 17.74 8.35 -0.94
N PRO A 32 17.03 7.97 -2.02
CA PRO A 32 15.87 7.08 -1.90
C PRO A 32 16.23 5.72 -1.30
N TYR A 33 17.49 5.30 -1.39
CA TYR A 33 18.00 4.08 -0.78
C TYR A 33 18.01 4.09 0.75
N SER A 34 17.85 5.23 1.42
CA SER A 34 17.65 5.25 2.88
C SER A 34 16.33 4.61 3.29
N PHE A 35 15.36 4.55 2.38
CA PHE A 35 14.07 3.88 2.59
C PHE A 35 14.10 2.41 2.20
N VAL A 36 15.18 1.93 1.58
CA VAL A 36 15.24 0.53 1.14
C VAL A 36 15.73 -0.33 2.30
N SER A 37 14.95 -1.31 2.71
CA SER A 37 15.31 -2.23 3.80
C SER A 37 16.58 -3.01 3.46
N ALA A 38 17.46 -3.15 4.44
CA ALA A 38 18.67 -3.94 4.31
C ALA A 38 18.36 -5.44 4.28
N SER A 39 19.01 -6.17 3.38
CA SER A 39 19.01 -7.63 3.36
C SER A 39 20.13 -8.16 4.26
N ALA A 40 19.75 -8.89 5.30
CA ALA A 40 20.72 -9.54 6.18
C ALA A 40 21.58 -10.56 5.42
N TYR A 41 20.98 -11.30 4.50
CA TYR A 41 21.68 -12.25 3.63
C TYR A 41 22.76 -11.56 2.79
N ASP A 42 22.40 -10.52 2.04
CA ASP A 42 23.33 -9.81 1.16
C ASP A 42 24.40 -9.06 1.95
N THR A 43 24.02 -8.43 3.06
CA THR A 43 24.97 -7.76 3.98
C THR A 43 25.99 -8.75 4.53
N ALA A 44 25.58 -9.97 4.88
CA ALA A 44 26.49 -11.03 5.31
C ALA A 44 27.47 -11.48 4.22
N TRP A 45 27.03 -11.58 2.96
CA TRP A 45 27.92 -11.89 1.84
C TRP A 45 28.99 -10.83 1.61
N LEU A 46 28.63 -9.55 1.68
CA LEU A 46 29.61 -8.46 1.59
C LEU A 46 30.57 -8.45 2.78
N ALA A 47 30.05 -8.74 3.98
CA ALA A 47 30.83 -8.81 5.20
C ALA A 47 31.94 -9.89 5.13
N MET A 48 31.78 -10.92 4.29
CA MET A 48 32.79 -11.98 4.10
C MET A 48 33.95 -11.61 3.17
N ILE A 49 33.89 -10.46 2.49
CA ILE A 49 34.92 -10.05 1.52
C ILE A 49 36.18 -9.62 2.25
N GLU A 50 37.32 -10.21 1.87
CA GLU A 50 38.63 -9.92 2.43
C GLU A 50 39.24 -8.67 1.78
N ASP A 51 39.79 -7.79 2.61
CA ASP A 51 40.63 -6.69 2.15
C ASP A 51 42.00 -7.23 1.72
N LEU A 52 42.35 -6.99 0.46
CA LEU A 52 43.58 -7.48 -0.15
C LEU A 52 44.74 -6.46 -0.08
N SER A 53 44.54 -5.33 0.59
CA SER A 53 45.57 -4.28 0.73
C SER A 53 46.76 -4.68 1.59
N ASP A 54 46.58 -5.60 2.55
CA ASP A 54 47.63 -6.09 3.44
C ASP A 54 47.56 -7.61 3.58
N VAL A 55 48.54 -8.30 2.99
CA VAL A 55 48.63 -9.78 2.99
C VAL A 55 48.91 -10.35 4.39
N SER A 56 49.41 -9.52 5.32
CA SER A 56 49.78 -9.95 6.67
C SER A 56 48.62 -9.99 7.66
N THR A 57 47.52 -9.28 7.38
CA THR A 57 46.32 -9.24 8.23
C THR A 57 45.06 -9.50 7.43
N GLN A 58 44.45 -10.68 7.61
CA GLN A 58 43.11 -10.93 7.13
C GLN A 58 42.12 -10.02 7.86
N LYS A 59 41.56 -9.03 7.15
CA LYS A 59 40.56 -8.10 7.67
C LYS A 59 39.39 -7.96 6.68
N PRO A 60 38.16 -7.68 7.16
CA PRO A 60 37.03 -7.44 6.28
C PRO A 60 37.21 -6.15 5.49
N MET A 61 36.94 -6.20 4.19
CA MET A 61 36.93 -5.03 3.31
C MET A 61 35.81 -4.05 3.68
N PHE A 62 34.62 -4.58 3.98
CA PHE A 62 33.43 -3.79 4.31
C PHE A 62 33.07 -3.95 5.78
N ARG A 63 33.83 -3.30 6.67
CA ARG A 63 33.62 -3.39 8.13
C ARG A 63 32.23 -2.90 8.58
N GLY A 64 31.66 -1.92 7.89
CA GLY A 64 30.29 -1.46 8.18
C GLY A 64 29.23 -2.57 8.07
N CYS A 65 29.41 -3.54 7.16
CA CYS A 65 28.50 -4.68 7.05
C CYS A 65 28.59 -5.61 8.27
N ILE A 66 29.79 -5.76 8.84
CA ILE A 66 30.00 -6.54 10.08
C ILE A 66 29.32 -5.85 11.27
N ASP A 67 29.53 -4.54 11.41
CA ASP A 67 28.96 -3.75 12.49
C ASP A 67 27.42 -3.75 12.42
N TRP A 68 26.87 -3.72 11.20
CA TRP A 68 25.44 -3.88 10.96
C TRP A 68 24.93 -5.25 11.43
N ILE A 69 25.59 -6.35 11.07
CA ILE A 69 25.17 -7.71 11.49
C ILE A 69 25.17 -7.81 13.02
N LEU A 70 26.19 -7.29 13.70
CA LEU A 70 26.26 -7.30 15.16
C LEU A 70 25.13 -6.49 15.81
N SER A 71 24.67 -5.42 15.16
CA SER A 71 23.67 -4.51 15.71
C SER A 71 22.21 -4.93 15.42
N ASN A 72 21.99 -5.83 14.47
CA ASN A 72 20.66 -6.15 13.93
C ASN A 72 20.22 -7.62 14.18
N GLN A 73 20.82 -8.32 15.16
CA GLN A 73 20.30 -9.63 15.58
C GLN A 73 19.08 -9.45 16.47
N ASN A 74 18.01 -10.21 16.19
CA ASN A 74 16.87 -10.27 17.10
C ASN A 74 17.32 -10.80 18.48
N VAL A 75 17.05 -10.03 19.53
CA VAL A 75 17.58 -10.30 20.88
C VAL A 75 16.98 -11.57 21.49
N VAL A 76 15.72 -11.87 21.17
CA VAL A 76 14.90 -12.96 21.73
C VAL A 76 15.18 -14.26 20.99
N GLU A 77 14.95 -14.26 19.67
CA GLU A 77 14.98 -15.46 18.84
C GLU A 77 16.39 -15.76 18.29
N GLY A 78 17.30 -14.76 18.27
CA GLY A 78 18.65 -14.93 17.75
C GLY A 78 18.75 -14.96 16.22
N LEU A 79 17.69 -14.61 15.51
CA LEU A 79 17.61 -14.60 14.05
C LEU A 79 18.02 -13.26 13.43
N TRP A 80 18.37 -13.28 12.14
CA TRP A 80 18.47 -12.13 11.25
C TRP A 80 17.54 -12.31 10.05
N GLY A 81 16.97 -11.22 9.57
CA GLY A 81 15.92 -11.21 8.54
C GLY A 81 14.66 -10.50 9.03
N ASN A 82 13.71 -10.25 8.14
CA ASN A 82 12.47 -9.55 8.47
C ASN A 82 11.69 -10.28 9.57
N HIS A 83 11.17 -9.52 10.53
CA HIS A 83 10.51 -10.00 11.75
C HIS A 83 9.06 -10.51 11.55
N GLY A 84 8.70 -10.93 10.33
CA GLY A 84 7.37 -11.44 9.98
C GLY A 84 7.36 -12.97 9.88
N ASP A 85 6.26 -13.58 10.31
CA ASP A 85 6.06 -15.04 10.36
C ASP A 85 5.98 -15.72 8.97
N GLU A 86 6.02 -14.96 7.88
CA GLU A 86 5.54 -15.40 6.56
C GLU A 86 6.65 -15.76 5.55
N ASN A 87 7.93 -15.54 5.87
CA ASN A 87 9.06 -15.96 5.02
C ASN A 87 10.23 -16.59 5.79
N GLU A 88 9.91 -17.67 6.49
CA GLU A 88 10.86 -18.34 7.39
C GLU A 88 12.08 -18.93 6.68
N GLY A 89 11.95 -19.31 5.40
CA GLY A 89 13.06 -19.78 4.57
C GLY A 89 14.12 -18.69 4.35
N GLU A 90 13.70 -17.44 4.13
CA GLU A 90 14.62 -16.30 3.97
C GLU A 90 15.28 -15.95 5.29
N THR A 91 14.53 -15.98 6.40
CA THR A 91 15.09 -15.77 7.75
C THR A 91 16.09 -16.86 8.11
N LEU A 92 15.83 -18.12 7.75
CA LEU A 92 16.75 -19.23 7.96
C LEU A 92 18.07 -19.03 7.20
N THR A 93 17.99 -18.70 5.91
CA THR A 93 19.18 -18.48 5.06
C THR A 93 19.93 -17.22 5.45
N SER A 94 19.24 -16.13 5.78
CA SER A 94 19.81 -14.88 6.30
C SER A 94 20.56 -15.09 7.61
N THR A 95 19.95 -15.81 8.55
CA THR A 95 20.57 -16.15 9.85
C THR A 95 21.82 -17.00 9.64
N LEU A 96 21.75 -18.02 8.78
CA LEU A 96 22.90 -18.85 8.46
C LEU A 96 24.04 -18.04 7.81
N ALA A 97 23.73 -17.16 6.85
CA ALA A 97 24.71 -16.28 6.22
C ALA A 97 25.40 -15.37 7.25
N CYS A 98 24.64 -14.74 8.15
CA CYS A 98 25.18 -13.88 9.21
C CYS A 98 26.10 -14.65 10.17
N VAL A 99 25.70 -15.85 10.60
CA VAL A 99 26.53 -16.69 11.48
C VAL A 99 27.82 -17.12 10.78
N VAL A 100 27.76 -17.48 9.50
CA VAL A 100 28.92 -17.82 8.68
C VAL A 100 29.87 -16.63 8.56
N ALA A 101 29.35 -15.42 8.28
CA ALA A 101 30.14 -14.20 8.18
C ALA A 101 30.85 -13.87 9.50
N LEU A 102 30.15 -13.90 10.64
CA LEU A 102 30.74 -13.69 11.96
C LEU A 102 31.80 -14.75 12.30
N ARG A 103 31.54 -16.01 11.92
CA ARG A 103 32.48 -17.12 12.14
C ARG A 103 33.77 -16.93 11.35
N LYS A 104 33.69 -16.51 10.08
CA LYS A 104 34.86 -16.25 9.21
C LYS A 104 35.87 -15.35 9.91
N TRP A 105 35.38 -14.29 10.56
CA TRP A 105 36.20 -13.30 11.24
C TRP A 105 36.45 -13.58 12.73
N LYS A 106 35.90 -14.68 13.27
CA LYS A 106 36.01 -15.05 14.70
C LYS A 106 35.52 -13.96 15.66
N ILE A 107 34.46 -13.25 15.29
CA ILE A 107 33.86 -12.16 16.07
C ILE A 107 32.44 -12.53 16.53
N GLY A 108 31.91 -11.86 17.55
CA GLY A 108 30.51 -11.97 17.94
C GLY A 108 30.09 -13.37 18.42
N SER A 109 30.89 -14.03 19.27
CA SER A 109 30.63 -15.41 19.75
C SER A 109 29.23 -15.61 20.33
N LEU A 110 28.70 -14.62 21.07
CA LEU A 110 27.32 -14.65 21.58
C LEU A 110 26.29 -14.68 20.45
N HIS A 111 26.48 -13.84 19.43
CA HIS A 111 25.60 -13.76 18.26
C HIS A 111 25.61 -15.07 17.46
N ILE A 112 26.81 -15.65 17.25
CA ILE A 112 26.99 -16.96 16.62
C ILE A 112 26.20 -18.04 17.38
N ASN A 113 26.33 -18.10 18.71
CA ASN A 113 25.64 -19.10 19.53
C ASN A 113 24.12 -18.95 19.47
N LYS A 114 23.60 -17.72 19.51
CA LYS A 114 22.16 -17.43 19.38
C LYS A 114 21.62 -17.84 18.01
N GLY A 115 22.29 -17.43 16.92
CA GLY A 115 21.88 -17.78 15.56
C GLY A 115 21.97 -19.27 15.27
N LYS A 116 23.01 -19.94 15.79
CA LYS A 116 23.13 -21.39 15.71
C LYS A 116 21.96 -22.11 16.39
N ARG A 117 21.58 -21.69 17.61
CA ARG A 117 20.42 -22.25 18.31
C ARG A 117 19.13 -22.05 17.52
N TYR A 118 18.94 -20.89 16.89
CA TYR A 118 17.81 -20.65 16.00
C TYR A 118 17.77 -21.63 14.82
N ILE A 119 18.89 -21.79 14.11
CA ILE A 119 18.97 -22.71 12.97
C ILE A 119 18.65 -24.14 13.43
N GLU A 120 19.26 -24.61 14.51
CA GLU A 120 19.07 -25.97 15.04
C GLU A 120 17.61 -26.29 15.41
N ARG A 121 16.86 -25.31 15.95
CA ARG A 121 15.44 -25.50 16.31
C ARG A 121 14.46 -25.29 15.16
N SER A 122 14.82 -24.47 14.16
CA SER A 122 13.87 -24.03 13.12
C SER A 122 13.92 -24.87 11.85
N VAL A 123 15.08 -25.47 11.52
CA VAL A 123 15.30 -26.21 10.26
C VAL A 123 14.28 -27.33 10.02
N GLU A 124 13.97 -28.13 11.05
CA GLU A 124 13.02 -29.25 10.91
C GLU A 124 11.63 -28.76 10.51
N ARG A 125 11.17 -27.68 11.15
CA ARG A 125 9.85 -27.09 10.94
C ARG A 125 9.77 -26.47 9.56
N ILE A 126 10.71 -25.60 9.21
CA ILE A 126 10.71 -24.84 7.95
C ILE A 126 10.85 -25.77 6.74
N ILE A 127 11.89 -26.62 6.71
CA ILE A 127 12.07 -27.55 5.58
C ILE A 127 10.95 -28.58 5.56
N GLY A 128 10.46 -29.00 6.74
CA GLY A 128 9.38 -29.96 6.86
C GLY A 128 8.08 -29.45 6.24
N GLU A 129 7.77 -28.16 6.40
CA GLU A 129 6.61 -27.54 5.76
C GLU A 129 6.74 -27.49 4.23
N TYR A 130 7.90 -27.08 3.70
CA TYR A 130 8.13 -27.10 2.26
C TYR A 130 8.04 -28.51 1.66
N CYS A 131 8.53 -29.53 2.36
CA CYS A 131 8.41 -30.92 1.95
C CYS A 131 6.94 -31.39 1.94
N LYS A 132 6.12 -30.98 2.92
CA LYS A 132 4.69 -31.30 2.96
C LYS A 132 3.90 -30.62 1.84
N LYS A 133 4.28 -29.38 1.47
CA LYS A 133 3.66 -28.60 0.39
C LYS A 133 4.03 -29.09 -1.03
N GLY A 134 4.81 -30.16 -1.15
CA GLY A 134 5.08 -30.82 -2.43
C GLY A 134 6.24 -30.23 -3.24
N SER A 135 6.82 -29.08 -2.85
CA SER A 135 8.05 -28.57 -3.47
C SER A 135 8.80 -27.59 -2.57
N CYS A 136 10.10 -27.83 -2.37
CA CYS A 136 11.00 -26.87 -1.75
C CYS A 136 11.44 -25.84 -2.80
N PRO A 137 11.36 -24.52 -2.52
CA PRO A 137 11.77 -23.49 -3.46
C PRO A 137 13.20 -23.70 -3.93
N ARG A 138 13.41 -23.61 -5.25
CA ARG A 138 14.72 -23.80 -5.88
C ARG A 138 15.81 -22.91 -5.25
N TRP A 139 15.49 -21.64 -5.00
CA TRP A 139 16.44 -20.71 -4.37
C TRP A 139 16.85 -21.18 -2.96
N LEU A 140 15.91 -21.74 -2.18
CA LEU A 140 16.18 -22.18 -0.80
C LEU A 140 17.13 -23.38 -0.82
N VAL A 141 16.88 -24.34 -1.72
CA VAL A 141 17.75 -25.50 -1.92
C VAL A 141 19.19 -25.06 -2.21
N LEU A 142 19.37 -24.13 -3.18
CA LEU A 142 20.68 -23.64 -3.58
C LEU A 142 21.37 -22.84 -2.47
N MET A 143 20.68 -21.86 -1.90
CA MET A 143 21.26 -20.93 -0.92
C MET A 143 21.58 -21.62 0.41
N PHE A 144 20.64 -22.42 0.94
CA PHE A 144 20.80 -23.05 2.25
C PHE A 144 21.90 -24.11 2.26
N THR A 145 21.92 -25.01 1.28
CA THR A 145 22.94 -26.08 1.22
C THR A 145 24.34 -25.51 0.92
N GLY A 146 24.45 -24.50 0.05
CA GLY A 146 25.72 -23.83 -0.23
C GLY A 146 26.30 -23.13 1.01
N LEU A 147 25.45 -22.48 1.80
CA LEU A 147 25.87 -21.87 3.07
C LEU A 147 26.24 -22.91 4.14
N LEU A 148 25.58 -24.06 4.18
CA LEU A 148 25.94 -25.15 5.10
C LEU A 148 27.31 -25.74 4.78
N GLU A 149 27.63 -25.92 3.49
CA GLU A 149 28.98 -26.34 3.06
C GLU A 149 30.04 -25.33 3.49
N LEU A 150 29.77 -24.03 3.25
CA LEU A 150 30.67 -22.95 3.65
C LEU A 150 30.85 -22.89 5.17
N ALA A 151 29.78 -23.08 5.94
CA ALA A 151 29.82 -23.18 7.39
C ALA A 151 30.75 -24.31 7.85
N GLN A 152 30.61 -25.50 7.25
CA GLN A 152 31.44 -26.66 7.57
C GLN A 152 32.92 -26.41 7.26
N GLN A 153 33.23 -25.77 6.12
CA GLN A 153 34.61 -25.39 5.76
C GLN A 153 35.24 -24.43 6.78
N LEU A 154 34.43 -23.57 7.42
CA LEU A 154 34.87 -22.65 8.48
C LEU A 154 34.85 -23.28 9.89
N GLY A 155 34.68 -24.61 9.97
CA GLY A 155 34.61 -25.35 11.24
C GLY A 155 33.43 -24.93 12.11
N LEU A 156 32.30 -24.53 11.49
CA LEU A 156 31.04 -24.29 12.16
C LEU A 156 30.18 -25.55 12.06
N HIS A 157 29.99 -26.23 13.18
CA HIS A 157 29.21 -27.46 13.25
C HIS A 157 27.83 -27.20 13.87
N PHE A 158 26.80 -27.81 13.30
CA PHE A 158 25.42 -27.79 13.79
C PHE A 158 25.02 -29.17 14.33
N PHE A 159 24.22 -29.18 15.40
CA PHE A 159 23.69 -30.38 16.03
C PHE A 159 22.25 -30.63 15.57
N PHE A 160 22.12 -31.40 14.49
CA PHE A 160 20.82 -31.78 13.94
C PHE A 160 20.39 -33.18 14.38
N SER A 161 19.08 -33.38 14.55
CA SER A 161 18.46 -34.69 14.77
C SER A 161 18.68 -35.61 13.55
N THR A 162 18.55 -36.93 13.72
CA THR A 162 18.69 -37.88 12.61
C THR A 162 17.73 -37.58 11.46
N ARG A 163 16.50 -37.17 11.79
CA ARG A 163 15.48 -36.78 10.82
C ARG A 163 15.89 -35.54 10.03
N VAL A 164 16.36 -34.49 10.71
CA VAL A 164 16.83 -33.27 10.03
C VAL A 164 18.02 -33.55 9.13
N LYS A 165 18.94 -34.43 9.54
CA LYS A 165 20.07 -34.84 8.70
C LYS A 165 19.61 -35.52 7.41
N GLN A 166 18.59 -36.37 7.46
CA GLN A 166 17.99 -36.97 6.26
C GLN A 166 17.40 -35.89 5.34
N MET A 167 16.62 -34.96 5.89
CA MET A 167 16.04 -33.87 5.11
C MET A 167 17.10 -32.98 4.45
N ILE A 168 18.20 -32.69 5.15
CA ILE A 168 19.33 -31.93 4.60
C ILE A 168 20.00 -32.72 3.46
N ASN A 169 20.19 -34.04 3.63
CA ASN A 169 20.75 -34.88 2.56
C ASN A 169 19.86 -34.89 1.32
N ASP A 170 18.54 -34.92 1.50
CA ASP A 170 17.59 -34.83 0.38
C ASP A 170 17.70 -33.48 -0.34
N LEU A 171 17.93 -32.38 0.39
CA LEU A 171 18.19 -31.07 -0.22
C LEU A 171 19.51 -31.06 -1.00
N PHE A 172 20.57 -31.69 -0.49
CA PHE A 172 21.83 -31.82 -1.22
C PHE A 172 21.67 -32.63 -2.51
N PHE A 173 20.89 -33.72 -2.46
CA PHE A 173 20.56 -34.50 -3.66
C PHE A 173 19.81 -33.65 -4.69
N ARG A 174 18.77 -32.93 -4.27
CA ARG A 174 18.03 -32.00 -5.15
C ARG A 174 18.90 -30.90 -5.73
N ARG A 175 19.85 -30.35 -4.95
CA ARG A 175 20.82 -29.36 -5.46
C ARG A 175 21.64 -29.95 -6.59
N GLN A 176 22.10 -31.20 -6.46
CA GLN A 176 22.84 -31.86 -7.51
C GLN A 176 21.99 -32.05 -8.77
N GLU A 177 20.73 -32.49 -8.63
CA GLU A 177 19.80 -32.59 -9.77
C GLU A 177 19.61 -31.25 -10.48
N ILE A 178 19.48 -30.15 -9.72
CA ILE A 178 19.36 -28.80 -10.28
C ILE A 178 20.61 -28.45 -11.10
N LEU A 179 21.81 -28.67 -10.54
CA LEU A 179 23.07 -28.34 -11.21
C LEU A 179 23.32 -29.22 -12.45
N ASP A 180 22.98 -30.50 -12.39
CA ASP A 180 23.13 -31.44 -13.50
C ASP A 180 22.19 -31.09 -14.66
N GLN A 181 20.94 -30.70 -14.37
CA GLN A 181 20.01 -30.20 -15.38
C GLN A 181 20.53 -28.95 -16.08
N GLU A 182 21.18 -28.03 -15.34
CA GLU A 182 21.74 -26.81 -15.93
C GLU A 182 22.94 -27.08 -16.83
N LEU A 183 23.82 -27.99 -16.44
CA LEU A 183 24.96 -28.41 -17.25
C LEU A 183 24.52 -29.02 -18.59
N LEU A 184 23.37 -29.71 -18.63
CA LEU A 184 22.80 -30.30 -19.83
C LEU A 184 22.20 -29.26 -20.80
N VAL A 185 21.69 -28.14 -20.27
CA VAL A 185 21.12 -27.04 -21.08
C VAL A 185 22.23 -26.18 -21.71
N ASP A 186 23.38 -26.06 -21.03
CA ASP A 186 24.47 -25.14 -21.39
C ASP A 186 25.47 -25.69 -22.45
N GLY A 187 25.32 -26.94 -22.89
CA GLY A 187 26.12 -27.50 -24.00
C GLY A 187 26.00 -26.76 -25.34
N ARG A 188 25.16 -25.72 -25.43
CA ARG A 188 24.99 -24.83 -26.60
C ARG A 188 25.40 -23.37 -26.37
N CYS A 189 25.83 -22.96 -25.16
CA CYS A 189 26.25 -21.58 -24.85
C CYS A 189 27.54 -21.57 -24.01
N ASN A 190 28.56 -20.81 -24.43
CA ASN A 190 29.85 -20.72 -23.72
C ASN A 190 29.80 -19.77 -22.49
N ARG A 191 28.80 -19.88 -21.59
CA ARG A 191 28.72 -19.05 -20.37
C ARG A 191 28.36 -19.91 -19.15
N GLN A 192 29.26 -19.98 -18.17
CA GLN A 192 29.06 -20.76 -16.93
C GLN A 192 27.67 -20.50 -16.27
N PRO A 193 26.94 -21.54 -15.81
CA PRO A 193 25.57 -21.44 -15.28
C PRO A 193 25.42 -20.52 -14.06
N LEU A 194 26.44 -20.49 -13.20
CA LEU A 194 26.47 -19.59 -12.04
C LEU A 194 26.37 -18.12 -12.51
N LEU A 195 27.00 -17.74 -13.62
CA LEU A 195 26.93 -16.37 -14.14
C LEU A 195 25.52 -15.95 -14.59
N ALA A 196 24.66 -16.86 -15.05
CA ALA A 196 23.27 -16.51 -15.37
C ALA A 196 22.44 -16.19 -14.11
N TYR A 197 22.76 -16.82 -12.98
CA TYR A 197 22.19 -16.53 -11.67
C TYR A 197 22.82 -15.29 -11.01
N LEU A 198 24.08 -14.98 -11.37
CA LEU A 198 24.86 -13.87 -10.82
C LEU A 198 24.81 -12.58 -11.67
N GLU A 199 24.39 -12.65 -12.93
CA GLU A 199 24.29 -11.50 -13.83
C GLU A 199 22.99 -10.70 -13.58
N CYS A 200 23.21 -9.53 -13.01
CA CYS A 200 22.35 -8.34 -12.92
C CYS A 200 21.65 -8.14 -11.56
N GLN A 201 22.26 -7.24 -10.76
CA GLN A 201 21.69 -6.48 -9.64
C GLN A 201 21.59 -7.14 -8.26
N SER A 202 22.08 -8.37 -8.06
CA SER A 202 22.18 -8.96 -6.70
C SER A 202 23.54 -8.67 -6.05
N PRO A 203 23.58 -8.08 -4.84
CA PRO A 203 24.84 -7.84 -4.13
C PRO A 203 25.55 -9.11 -3.65
N SER A 204 24.84 -10.08 -3.08
CA SER A 204 25.41 -11.37 -2.63
C SER A 204 26.05 -12.14 -3.78
N ALA A 205 25.36 -12.20 -4.92
CA ALA A 205 25.90 -12.75 -6.15
C ALA A 205 27.21 -12.07 -6.57
N THR A 206 27.19 -10.74 -6.64
CA THR A 206 28.37 -9.96 -7.05
C THR A 206 29.53 -10.11 -6.07
N ALA A 207 29.24 -10.23 -4.77
CA ALA A 207 30.21 -10.53 -3.72
C ALA A 207 30.85 -11.91 -3.91
N ALA A 208 30.04 -12.96 -4.13
CA ALA A 208 30.53 -14.31 -4.41
C ALA A 208 31.41 -14.35 -5.67
N ALA A 209 30.95 -13.72 -6.76
CA ALA A 209 31.71 -13.60 -8.01
C ALA A 209 33.04 -12.88 -7.79
N PHE A 210 33.06 -11.79 -7.01
CA PHE A 210 34.29 -11.08 -6.68
C PHE A 210 35.26 -11.94 -5.87
N MET A 211 34.78 -12.68 -4.86
CA MET A 211 35.63 -13.56 -4.04
C MET A 211 36.32 -14.66 -4.86
N LEU A 212 35.66 -15.16 -5.92
CA LEU A 212 36.20 -16.17 -6.82
C LEU A 212 37.10 -15.60 -7.91
N SER A 213 36.65 -14.55 -8.60
CA SER A 213 37.27 -14.05 -9.84
C SER A 213 38.21 -12.87 -9.64
N ARG A 214 38.08 -12.13 -8.53
CA ARG A 214 38.77 -10.85 -8.25
C ARG A 214 38.53 -9.78 -9.31
N HIS A 215 37.43 -9.86 -10.04
CA HIS A 215 37.12 -8.96 -11.13
C HIS A 215 36.81 -7.53 -10.64
N THR A 216 37.49 -6.52 -11.21
CA THR A 216 37.45 -5.12 -10.73
C THR A 216 36.08 -4.45 -10.88
N LYS A 217 35.29 -4.82 -11.90
CA LYS A 217 33.91 -4.29 -12.04
C LYS A 217 32.99 -4.71 -10.89
N CYS A 218 33.17 -5.93 -10.35
CA CYS A 218 32.41 -6.40 -9.20
C CYS A 218 32.78 -5.57 -7.96
N LEU A 219 34.07 -5.30 -7.76
CA LEU A 219 34.53 -4.44 -6.67
C LEU A 219 33.96 -3.03 -6.76
N ALA A 220 34.02 -2.39 -7.94
CA ALA A 220 33.48 -1.06 -8.15
C ALA A 220 31.97 -0.98 -7.85
N TYR A 221 31.20 -1.99 -8.26
CA TYR A 221 29.78 -2.12 -7.93
C TYR A 221 29.55 -2.20 -6.42
N LEU A 222 30.28 -3.08 -5.72
CA LEU A 222 30.11 -3.29 -4.27
C LEU A 222 30.52 -2.05 -3.46
N GLN A 223 31.57 -1.35 -3.88
CA GLN A 223 31.99 -0.08 -3.26
C GLN A 223 30.94 1.01 -3.46
N SER A 224 30.38 1.16 -4.66
CA SER A 224 29.28 2.10 -4.93
C SER A 224 28.04 1.79 -4.08
N LEU A 225 27.72 0.51 -3.92
CA LEU A 225 26.60 0.04 -3.11
C LEU A 225 26.78 0.40 -1.64
N VAL A 226 27.92 0.05 -1.03
CA VAL A 226 28.19 0.34 0.39
C VAL A 226 28.26 1.85 0.66
N GLN A 227 28.75 2.64 -0.32
CA GLN A 227 28.75 4.10 -0.20
C GLN A 227 27.34 4.71 -0.16
N ARG A 228 26.38 4.15 -0.92
CA ARG A 228 25.00 4.64 -0.95
C ARG A 228 24.09 4.04 0.14
N CYS A 229 24.47 2.89 0.67
CA CYS A 229 23.71 2.14 1.68
C CYS A 229 24.58 1.89 2.93
N PRO A 230 24.75 2.91 3.81
CA PRO A 230 25.65 2.82 4.96
C PRO A 230 25.12 1.93 6.10
N HIS A 231 23.82 1.60 6.09
CA HIS A 231 23.14 0.86 7.16
C HIS A 231 22.71 -0.53 6.72
N GLY A 232 23.64 -1.29 6.11
CA GLY A 232 23.35 -2.57 5.48
C GLY A 232 22.93 -2.39 4.03
N VAL A 233 23.12 -3.44 3.22
CA VAL A 233 22.87 -3.38 1.77
C VAL A 233 21.56 -4.07 1.41
N PRO A 234 20.83 -3.57 0.39
CA PRO A 234 19.59 -4.19 -0.07
C PRO A 234 19.82 -5.53 -0.77
N GLN A 235 18.74 -6.25 -1.05
CA GLN A 235 18.77 -7.46 -1.87
C GLN A 235 19.03 -7.16 -3.35
N ILE A 236 18.68 -5.96 -3.81
CA ILE A 236 18.78 -5.54 -5.21
C ILE A 236 19.38 -4.13 -5.31
N TYR A 237 20.35 -3.95 -6.21
CA TYR A 237 20.97 -2.66 -6.51
C TYR A 237 21.53 -2.60 -7.95
N PRO A 238 21.49 -1.44 -8.64
CA PRO A 238 20.72 -0.26 -8.28
C PRO A 238 19.23 -0.46 -8.55
N LEU A 239 18.41 0.02 -7.62
CA LEU A 239 16.99 0.26 -7.83
C LEU A 239 16.78 1.60 -8.54
N ASN A 240 15.69 1.71 -9.29
CA ASN A 240 15.37 2.96 -9.94
C ASN A 240 14.92 3.99 -8.89
N ASP A 241 15.69 5.08 -8.72
CA ASP A 241 15.40 6.16 -7.78
C ASP A 241 13.97 6.72 -7.93
N LYS A 242 13.45 6.80 -9.17
CA LYS A 242 12.07 7.23 -9.42
C LYS A 242 11.07 6.21 -8.92
N PHE A 243 11.37 4.93 -9.08
CA PHE A 243 10.48 3.87 -8.64
C PHE A 243 10.36 3.87 -7.12
N ILE A 244 11.47 4.05 -6.40
CA ILE A 244 11.44 4.22 -4.94
C ILE A 244 10.59 5.44 -4.55
N LYS A 245 10.78 6.60 -5.20
CA LYS A 245 9.96 7.80 -4.94
C LYS A 245 8.47 7.57 -5.19
N LEU A 246 8.10 6.93 -6.31
CA LEU A 246 6.71 6.55 -6.61
C LEU A 246 6.13 5.62 -5.55
N SER A 247 6.91 4.62 -5.12
CA SER A 247 6.50 3.70 -4.05
C SER A 247 6.31 4.42 -2.71
N LEU A 248 7.16 5.40 -2.37
CA LEU A 248 6.97 6.22 -1.17
C LEU A 248 5.69 7.06 -1.23
N VAL A 249 5.42 7.71 -2.37
CA VAL A 249 4.15 8.45 -2.57
C VAL A 249 2.96 7.50 -2.43
N ASN A 250 3.04 6.31 -3.01
CA ASN A 250 2.00 5.29 -2.90
C ASN A 250 1.77 4.85 -1.45
N ILE A 251 2.83 4.60 -0.68
CA ILE A 251 2.71 4.23 0.74
C ILE A 251 2.05 5.36 1.53
N MET A 252 2.47 6.61 1.32
CA MET A 252 1.89 7.77 2.00
C MET A 252 0.40 7.94 1.69
N ASP A 253 -0.02 7.76 0.43
CA ASP A 253 -1.43 7.82 0.05
C ASP A 253 -2.23 6.66 0.66
N ASN A 254 -1.71 5.43 0.55
CA ASN A 254 -2.34 4.23 1.12
C ASN A 254 -2.50 4.31 2.63
N PHE A 255 -1.54 4.92 3.35
CA PHE A 255 -1.60 5.14 4.79
C PHE A 255 -2.46 6.35 5.21
N GLY A 256 -3.00 7.10 4.25
CA GLY A 256 -3.83 8.28 4.54
C GLY A 256 -3.03 9.41 5.17
N LEU A 257 -1.78 9.59 4.71
CA LEU A 257 -0.85 10.61 5.18
C LEU A 257 -0.69 11.79 4.20
N GLY A 258 -1.39 11.78 3.07
CA GLY A 258 -1.24 12.76 2.00
C GLY A 258 -1.34 14.22 2.47
N GLU A 259 -2.19 14.53 3.44
CA GLU A 259 -2.31 15.90 3.98
C GLU A 259 -1.05 16.39 4.71
N TYR A 260 -0.27 15.47 5.30
CA TYR A 260 0.96 15.81 6.03
C TYR A 260 2.15 15.99 5.08
N PHE A 261 2.14 15.32 3.93
CA PHE A 261 3.27 15.28 2.98
C PHE A 261 2.94 15.88 1.60
N SER A 262 1.93 16.75 1.52
CA SER A 262 1.44 17.31 0.25
C SER A 262 2.54 17.98 -0.59
N LYS A 263 3.39 18.81 0.04
CA LYS A 263 4.49 19.49 -0.65
C LYS A 263 5.52 18.51 -1.21
N GLU A 264 5.86 17.49 -0.44
CA GLU A 264 6.83 16.46 -0.82
C GLU A 264 6.30 15.59 -1.97
N ILE A 265 5.01 15.20 -1.89
CA ILE A 265 4.31 14.45 -2.93
C ILE A 265 4.28 15.26 -4.24
N ASP A 266 3.83 16.52 -4.17
CA ASP A 266 3.78 17.42 -5.34
C ASP A 266 5.15 17.58 -5.98
N HIS A 267 6.20 17.76 -5.15
CA HIS A 267 7.57 17.87 -5.63
C HIS A 267 8.03 16.61 -6.36
N PHE A 268 7.79 15.41 -5.81
CA PHE A 268 8.17 14.15 -6.45
C PHE A 268 7.44 13.92 -7.76
N LEU A 269 6.12 14.11 -7.78
CA LEU A 269 5.32 13.93 -8.98
C LEU A 269 5.73 14.91 -10.08
N LEU A 270 6.02 16.17 -9.72
CA LEU A 270 6.53 17.16 -10.68
C LEU A 270 7.89 16.77 -11.25
N GLN A 271 8.81 16.25 -10.43
CA GLN A 271 10.10 15.74 -10.91
C GLN A 271 9.91 14.56 -11.87
N ILE A 272 9.01 13.64 -11.54
CA ILE A 272 8.76 12.44 -12.33
C ILE A 272 8.16 12.82 -13.69
N HIS A 273 7.14 13.67 -13.71
CA HIS A 273 6.44 14.11 -14.92
C HIS A 273 7.33 14.84 -15.93
N LYS A 274 8.34 15.59 -15.46
CA LYS A 274 9.24 16.38 -16.34
C LYS A 274 10.25 15.54 -17.12
N TYR A 275 10.42 14.26 -16.80
CA TYR A 275 11.40 13.42 -17.47
C TYR A 275 10.79 12.63 -18.63
N GLU A 276 11.51 12.56 -19.74
CA GLU A 276 11.09 11.81 -20.92
C GLU A 276 11.26 10.28 -20.79
N SER A 277 10.43 9.58 -21.55
CA SER A 277 10.36 8.13 -21.72
C SER A 277 11.69 7.52 -22.18
N LYS A 278 11.95 6.27 -21.78
CA LYS A 278 13.11 5.47 -22.22
C LYS A 278 12.68 4.45 -23.27
N ASP A 279 13.60 4.12 -24.18
CA ASP A 279 13.42 3.04 -25.16
C ASP A 279 13.28 1.68 -24.44
N VAL A 280 12.03 1.20 -24.32
CA VAL A 280 11.67 -0.06 -23.63
C VAL A 280 11.99 -1.29 -24.50
N GLU A 281 12.01 -1.15 -25.82
CA GLU A 281 12.10 -2.29 -26.75
C GLU A 281 13.41 -3.08 -26.57
N ARG A 282 14.50 -2.40 -26.24
CA ARG A 282 15.85 -3.00 -26.12
C ARG A 282 16.14 -3.60 -24.73
N MET A 283 15.21 -3.53 -23.79
CA MET A 283 15.43 -4.02 -22.42
C MET A 283 15.22 -5.54 -22.32
N PRO A 284 15.96 -6.25 -21.45
CA PRO A 284 15.65 -7.63 -21.10
C PRO A 284 14.23 -7.75 -20.51
N ILE A 285 13.56 -8.90 -20.69
CA ILE A 285 12.18 -9.14 -20.25
C ILE A 285 11.94 -8.73 -18.78
N TRP A 286 12.79 -9.17 -17.85
CA TRP A 286 12.64 -8.83 -16.43
C TRP A 286 12.70 -7.31 -16.17
N SER A 287 13.52 -6.58 -16.94
CA SER A 287 13.61 -5.12 -16.84
C SER A 287 12.41 -4.44 -17.47
N LYS A 288 11.79 -5.05 -18.49
CA LYS A 288 10.51 -4.57 -19.04
C LYS A 288 9.37 -4.76 -18.01
N VAL A 289 9.38 -5.85 -17.24
CA VAL A 289 8.41 -6.08 -16.15
C VAL A 289 8.56 -5.03 -15.05
N ASP A 290 9.79 -4.71 -14.63
CA ASP A 290 10.07 -3.60 -13.69
C ASP A 290 9.55 -2.27 -14.22
N GLN A 291 9.81 -2.02 -15.50
CA GLN A 291 9.35 -0.82 -16.19
C GLN A 291 7.82 -0.74 -16.22
N LEU A 292 7.12 -1.85 -16.50
CA LEU A 292 5.67 -1.91 -16.48
C LEU A 292 5.10 -1.60 -15.09
N HIS A 293 5.70 -2.16 -14.04
CA HIS A 293 5.28 -1.90 -12.67
C HIS A 293 5.39 -0.40 -12.34
N LYS A 294 6.55 0.18 -12.66
CA LYS A 294 6.82 1.60 -12.47
C LYS A 294 5.88 2.48 -13.29
N ASP A 295 5.68 2.19 -14.57
CA ASP A 295 4.86 3.01 -15.48
C ASP A 295 3.37 2.96 -15.08
N SER A 296 2.88 1.80 -14.65
CA SER A 296 1.50 1.67 -14.13
C SER A 296 1.30 2.51 -12.87
N LEU A 297 2.29 2.50 -11.98
CA LEU A 297 2.26 3.29 -10.75
C LEU A 297 2.36 4.79 -11.03
N GLU A 298 3.27 5.18 -11.94
CA GLU A 298 3.46 6.54 -12.40
C GLU A 298 2.19 7.11 -13.03
N PHE A 299 1.59 6.40 -13.99
CA PHE A 299 0.33 6.77 -14.62
C PHE A 299 -0.77 7.01 -13.58
N ARG A 300 -0.95 6.05 -12.65
CA ARG A 300 -2.00 6.13 -11.63
C ARG A 300 -1.81 7.33 -10.72
N LEU A 301 -0.60 7.50 -10.17
CA LEU A 301 -0.32 8.58 -9.23
C LEU A 301 -0.36 9.95 -9.89
N LEU A 302 0.18 10.10 -11.10
CA LEU A 302 0.09 11.35 -11.86
C LEU A 302 -1.37 11.71 -12.16
N ARG A 303 -2.17 10.77 -12.67
CA ARG A 303 -3.57 11.01 -13.00
C ARG A 303 -4.42 11.33 -11.75
N MET A 304 -4.22 10.63 -10.64
CA MET A 304 -4.89 10.94 -9.36
C MET A 304 -4.57 12.34 -8.83
N ASN A 305 -3.41 12.90 -9.19
CA ASN A 305 -2.97 14.24 -8.80
C ASN A 305 -3.20 15.29 -9.91
N GLY A 306 -4.05 15.01 -10.89
CA GLY A 306 -4.52 15.98 -11.89
C GLY A 306 -3.58 16.23 -13.07
N TYR A 307 -2.52 15.42 -13.24
CA TYR A 307 -1.66 15.51 -14.41
C TYR A 307 -2.31 14.85 -15.64
N ASN A 308 -2.12 15.46 -16.81
CA ASN A 308 -2.55 14.87 -18.07
C ASN A 308 -1.53 13.84 -18.56
N VAL A 309 -1.90 12.56 -18.49
CA VAL A 309 -1.05 11.42 -18.90
C VAL A 309 -1.83 10.50 -19.84
N SER A 310 -1.19 10.04 -20.91
CA SER A 310 -1.79 9.10 -21.88
C SER A 310 -1.76 7.66 -21.33
N PRO A 311 -2.81 6.85 -21.54
CA PRO A 311 -2.78 5.40 -21.26
C PRO A 311 -1.60 4.66 -21.89
N ASP A 312 -1.15 5.10 -23.08
CA ASP A 312 -0.04 4.49 -23.81
C ASP A 312 1.27 4.49 -23.00
N SER A 313 1.39 5.38 -22.01
CA SER A 313 2.55 5.46 -21.12
C SER A 313 2.84 4.17 -20.36
N PHE A 314 1.82 3.34 -20.09
CA PHE A 314 2.00 2.02 -19.48
C PHE A 314 1.32 0.89 -20.25
N CYS A 315 0.30 1.15 -21.07
CA CYS A 315 -0.40 0.13 -21.86
C CYS A 315 0.44 -0.46 -23.01
N TRP A 316 1.67 0.02 -23.22
CA TRP A 316 2.59 -0.48 -24.24
C TRP A 316 2.80 -2.01 -24.18
N PHE A 317 2.68 -2.65 -23.01
CA PHE A 317 2.81 -4.12 -22.87
C PHE A 317 1.73 -4.91 -23.62
N LEU A 318 0.59 -4.29 -23.94
CA LEU A 318 -0.48 -4.92 -24.73
C LEU A 318 -0.06 -5.23 -26.16
N ASN A 319 1.01 -4.58 -26.65
CA ASN A 319 1.57 -4.79 -27.97
C ASN A 319 2.84 -5.67 -27.96
N ASP A 320 3.25 -6.18 -26.80
CA ASP A 320 4.44 -7.03 -26.63
C ASP A 320 4.01 -8.46 -26.18
N GLU A 321 3.93 -9.38 -27.16
CA GLU A 321 3.50 -10.77 -26.91
C GLU A 321 4.43 -11.52 -25.95
N GLU A 322 5.74 -11.26 -26.03
CA GLU A 322 6.75 -11.91 -25.18
C GLU A 322 6.54 -11.56 -23.71
N ILE A 323 6.24 -10.29 -23.41
CA ILE A 323 5.92 -9.85 -22.05
C ILE A 323 4.61 -10.45 -21.57
N GLN A 324 3.57 -10.45 -22.41
CA GLN A 324 2.29 -11.02 -22.03
C GLN A 324 2.41 -12.49 -21.64
N ASP A 325 3.18 -13.26 -22.40
CA ASP A 325 3.40 -14.67 -22.12
C ASP A 325 4.28 -14.89 -20.88
N HIS A 326 5.27 -14.01 -20.66
CA HIS A 326 6.05 -14.00 -19.42
C HIS A 326 5.16 -13.72 -18.19
N LEU A 327 4.28 -12.72 -18.26
CA LEU A 327 3.33 -12.37 -17.19
C LEU A 327 2.33 -13.50 -16.91
N LYS A 328 1.81 -14.15 -17.97
CA LYS A 328 0.89 -15.31 -17.84
C LYS A 328 1.57 -16.49 -17.16
N THR A 329 2.83 -16.77 -17.53
CA THR A 329 3.58 -17.94 -17.04
C THR A 329 4.06 -17.76 -15.61
N ASN A 330 4.40 -16.53 -15.20
CA ASN A 330 5.03 -16.24 -13.91
C ASN A 330 4.12 -15.44 -12.96
N ILE A 331 2.79 -15.55 -13.12
CA ILE A 331 1.82 -14.75 -12.35
C ILE A 331 1.97 -14.91 -10.83
N ASP A 332 2.36 -16.10 -10.37
CA ASP A 332 2.58 -16.40 -8.94
C ASP A 332 3.61 -15.47 -8.30
N HIS A 333 4.58 -15.00 -9.10
CA HIS A 333 5.63 -14.10 -8.65
C HIS A 333 5.43 -12.64 -9.09
N LEU A 334 4.57 -12.41 -10.09
CA LEU A 334 4.37 -11.10 -10.72
C LEU A 334 2.99 -10.49 -10.42
N PHE A 335 2.24 -11.06 -9.47
CA PHE A 335 0.90 -10.58 -9.14
C PHE A 335 0.89 -9.11 -8.69
N LEU A 336 1.92 -8.63 -7.98
CA LEU A 336 2.02 -7.22 -7.55
C LEU A 336 2.12 -6.26 -8.76
N VAL A 337 2.82 -6.68 -9.82
CA VAL A 337 2.88 -5.92 -11.08
C VAL A 337 1.50 -5.86 -11.70
N MET A 338 0.78 -6.99 -11.71
CA MET A 338 -0.58 -7.05 -12.25
C MET A 338 -1.62 -6.32 -11.42
N LEU A 339 -1.45 -6.28 -10.10
CA LEU A 339 -2.24 -5.46 -9.21
C LEU A 339 -2.00 -3.97 -9.47
N SER A 340 -0.75 -3.56 -9.73
CA SER A 340 -0.44 -2.17 -10.12
C SER A 340 -1.11 -1.79 -11.45
N VAL A 341 -1.04 -2.66 -12.45
CA VAL A 341 -1.76 -2.49 -13.74
C VAL A 341 -3.27 -2.41 -13.51
N TYR A 342 -3.84 -3.33 -12.73
CA TYR A 342 -5.27 -3.33 -12.43
C TYR A 342 -5.72 -2.02 -11.79
N ARG A 343 -5.01 -1.56 -10.76
CA ARG A 343 -5.28 -0.27 -10.09
C ARG A 343 -5.17 0.93 -11.02
N ALA A 344 -4.21 0.93 -11.95
CA ALA A 344 -4.07 1.99 -12.93
C ALA A 344 -5.32 2.11 -13.83
N THR A 345 -5.95 0.99 -14.15
CA THR A 345 -7.16 0.94 -15.00
C THR A 345 -8.44 1.39 -14.30
N ASP A 346 -8.41 1.68 -12.99
CA ASP A 346 -9.55 2.26 -12.28
C ASP A 346 -9.77 3.75 -12.61
N LEU A 347 -8.78 4.40 -13.23
CA LEU A 347 -8.82 5.81 -13.65
C LEU A 347 -9.15 6.00 -15.13
N ILE A 348 -9.90 5.07 -15.72
CA ILE A 348 -10.28 5.10 -17.12
C ILE A 348 -11.25 6.23 -17.44
N PHE A 349 -11.00 6.95 -18.53
CA PHE A 349 -11.94 7.91 -19.11
C PHE A 349 -12.66 7.34 -20.34
N PRO A 350 -13.86 7.86 -20.68
CA PRO A 350 -14.57 7.43 -21.88
C PRO A 350 -13.71 7.55 -23.14
N GLY A 351 -13.61 6.46 -23.91
CA GLY A 351 -12.83 6.38 -25.14
C GLY A 351 -11.42 5.79 -25.00
N GLU A 352 -10.95 5.50 -23.78
CA GLU A 352 -9.62 4.91 -23.55
C GLU A 352 -9.63 3.38 -23.64
N SER A 353 -9.82 2.83 -24.85
CA SER A 353 -9.95 1.37 -25.07
C SER A 353 -8.75 0.54 -24.61
N GLU A 354 -7.54 1.12 -24.59
CA GLU A 354 -6.34 0.43 -24.10
C GLU A 354 -6.42 0.11 -22.60
N LEU A 355 -7.05 0.97 -21.80
CA LEU A 355 -7.27 0.70 -20.37
C LEU A 355 -8.31 -0.40 -20.16
N GLU A 356 -9.33 -0.49 -21.02
CA GLU A 356 -10.31 -1.60 -20.96
C GLU A 356 -9.63 -2.94 -21.22
N LYS A 357 -8.78 -3.01 -22.26
CA LYS A 357 -7.98 -4.20 -22.57
C LYS A 357 -7.03 -4.54 -21.43
N ALA A 358 -6.31 -3.55 -20.88
CA ALA A 358 -5.41 -3.75 -19.75
C ALA A 358 -6.17 -4.24 -18.50
N LYS A 359 -7.39 -3.75 -18.26
CA LYS A 359 -8.25 -4.15 -17.14
C LYS A 359 -8.70 -5.59 -17.28
N GLU A 360 -9.16 -6.00 -18.46
CA GLU A 360 -9.55 -7.38 -18.76
C GLU A 360 -8.36 -8.33 -18.60
N PHE A 361 -7.19 -7.96 -19.15
CA PHE A 361 -5.97 -8.74 -19.05
C PHE A 361 -5.52 -8.95 -17.60
N SER A 362 -5.36 -7.87 -16.83
CA SER A 362 -4.88 -7.94 -15.45
C SER A 362 -5.88 -8.64 -14.53
N ARG A 363 -7.19 -8.37 -14.69
CA ARG A 363 -8.24 -9.06 -13.94
C ARG A 363 -8.24 -10.56 -14.20
N LYS A 364 -8.09 -10.99 -15.46
CA LYS A 364 -8.03 -12.41 -15.83
C LYS A 364 -6.85 -13.12 -15.17
N LEU A 365 -5.69 -12.47 -15.08
CA LEU A 365 -4.52 -13.06 -14.43
C LEU A 365 -4.63 -13.07 -12.90
N LEU A 366 -5.14 -12.00 -12.29
CA LEU A 366 -5.35 -11.96 -10.84
C LEU A 366 -6.38 -13.00 -10.37
N LYS A 367 -7.45 -13.26 -11.15
CA LYS A 367 -8.43 -14.32 -10.86
C LYS A 367 -7.81 -15.72 -10.82
N LYS A 368 -6.79 -15.99 -11.63
CA LYS A 368 -6.11 -17.30 -11.61
C LYS A 368 -5.38 -17.54 -10.28
N ASN A 369 -4.97 -16.46 -9.60
CA ASN A 369 -4.27 -16.51 -8.33
C ASN A 369 -5.23 -16.54 -7.11
N GLU A 370 -6.54 -16.27 -7.30
CA GLU A 370 -7.55 -16.40 -6.23
C GLU A 370 -7.71 -17.84 -5.69
N PHE A 371 -7.23 -18.86 -6.44
CA PHE A 371 -7.31 -20.27 -6.08
C PHE A 371 -6.03 -20.83 -5.43
N VAL A 372 -4.97 -20.01 -5.26
CA VAL A 372 -3.74 -20.41 -4.56
C VAL A 372 -3.86 -20.00 -3.09
N ASP A 373 -4.66 -20.75 -2.33
CA ASP A 373 -5.21 -20.32 -1.05
C ASP A 373 -4.23 -20.36 0.15
N GLU A 374 -2.91 -20.58 0.01
CA GLU A 374 -2.11 -20.97 1.19
C GLU A 374 -0.62 -20.54 1.28
N ILE A 375 -0.08 -19.72 0.37
CA ILE A 375 1.39 -19.49 0.37
C ILE A 375 1.84 -18.03 0.27
N MET A 376 1.01 -17.07 -0.14
CA MET A 376 1.49 -15.69 -0.29
C MET A 376 0.49 -14.64 0.18
N VAL A 377 1.00 -13.74 1.01
CA VAL A 377 0.34 -12.61 1.67
C VAL A 377 -0.02 -11.58 0.60
N SER A 378 -1.23 -11.72 0.04
CA SER A 378 -1.92 -10.72 -0.77
C SER A 378 -3.33 -11.14 -1.16
N SER A 379 -3.77 -12.36 -0.84
CA SER A 379 -5.08 -12.85 -1.28
C SER A 379 -6.23 -11.98 -0.77
N SER A 380 -6.15 -11.41 0.43
CA SER A 380 -7.17 -10.51 0.99
C SER A 380 -7.25 -9.18 0.23
N HIS A 381 -6.10 -8.56 -0.09
CA HIS A 381 -6.06 -7.28 -0.81
C HIS A 381 -6.52 -7.44 -2.26
N ILE A 382 -6.06 -8.48 -2.93
CA ILE A 382 -6.49 -8.80 -4.30
C ILE A 382 -8.00 -9.08 -4.31
N LYS A 383 -8.50 -9.91 -3.38
CA LYS A 383 -9.95 -10.18 -3.23
C LYS A 383 -10.72 -8.89 -2.96
N HIS A 384 -10.26 -8.02 -2.07
CA HIS A 384 -10.89 -6.72 -1.79
C HIS A 384 -10.97 -5.84 -3.03
N GLU A 385 -9.86 -5.68 -3.75
CA GLU A 385 -9.82 -4.82 -4.93
C GLU A 385 -10.62 -5.35 -6.10
N MET A 386 -10.66 -6.67 -6.28
CA MET A 386 -11.39 -7.29 -7.39
C MET A 386 -12.89 -7.43 -7.12
N SER A 387 -13.29 -7.53 -5.85
CA SER A 387 -14.70 -7.63 -5.44
C SER A 387 -15.38 -6.26 -5.37
N THR A 388 -14.66 -5.21 -5.00
CA THR A 388 -15.22 -3.87 -4.80
C THR A 388 -14.64 -2.88 -5.83
N PRO A 389 -15.46 -2.31 -6.72
CA PRO A 389 -15.00 -1.27 -7.66
C PRO A 389 -14.36 -0.10 -6.92
N TRP A 390 -13.29 0.49 -7.46
CA TRP A 390 -12.57 1.60 -6.82
C TRP A 390 -13.47 2.75 -6.37
N MET A 391 -14.43 3.16 -7.20
CA MET A 391 -15.39 4.23 -6.87
C MET A 391 -16.32 3.90 -5.68
N ALA A 392 -16.45 2.63 -5.31
CA ALA A 392 -17.24 2.17 -4.18
C ALA A 392 -16.37 1.88 -2.93
N ARG A 393 -15.05 2.01 -3.01
CA ARG A 393 -14.15 1.78 -1.87
C ARG A 393 -14.09 3.01 -0.98
N LEU A 394 -14.05 2.77 0.33
CA LEU A 394 -14.05 3.84 1.33
C LEU A 394 -12.63 4.10 1.81
N LYS A 395 -12.08 5.28 1.47
CA LYS A 395 -10.67 5.63 1.73
C LYS A 395 -10.21 5.32 3.15
N HIS A 396 -11.01 5.67 4.17
CA HIS A 396 -10.61 5.45 5.56
C HIS A 396 -10.52 3.95 5.92
N LEU A 397 -11.38 3.09 5.34
CA LEU A 397 -11.30 1.64 5.53
C LEU A 397 -10.11 1.04 4.76
N ASP A 398 -9.85 1.53 3.55
CA ASP A 398 -8.66 1.13 2.81
C ASP A 398 -7.39 1.50 3.58
N HIS A 399 -7.29 2.71 4.15
CA HIS A 399 -6.17 3.09 5.01
C HIS A 399 -5.96 2.14 6.18
N ARG A 400 -7.05 1.71 6.83
CA ARG A 400 -6.97 0.72 7.91
C ARG A 400 -6.39 -0.60 7.42
N MET A 401 -6.90 -1.11 6.31
CA MET A 401 -6.43 -2.34 5.69
C MET A 401 -4.93 -2.27 5.39
N TRP A 402 -4.47 -1.15 4.83
CA TRP A 402 -3.05 -0.91 4.55
C TRP A 402 -2.18 -0.77 5.81
N ILE A 403 -2.68 -0.13 6.87
CA ILE A 403 -1.97 0.01 8.15
C ILE A 403 -1.84 -1.34 8.87
N GLU A 404 -2.87 -2.19 8.77
CA GLU A 404 -2.90 -3.53 9.37
C GLU A 404 -2.08 -4.54 8.55
N ASP A 405 -1.88 -4.30 7.25
CA ASP A 405 -1.07 -5.11 6.35
C ASP A 405 0.44 -4.88 6.54
N ARG A 406 1.14 -5.95 6.92
CA ARG A 406 2.59 -5.93 7.16
C ARG A 406 3.43 -5.90 5.89
N ASP A 407 2.86 -6.31 4.75
CA ASP A 407 3.51 -6.34 3.44
C ASP A 407 3.17 -5.12 2.56
N SER A 408 2.46 -4.14 3.12
CA SER A 408 2.05 -2.91 2.46
C SER A 408 3.19 -2.08 1.86
N ASN A 409 4.43 -2.31 2.33
CA ASN A 409 5.64 -1.60 1.91
C ASN A 409 6.50 -2.38 0.91
N VAL A 410 6.00 -3.50 0.37
CA VAL A 410 6.76 -4.38 -0.53
C VAL A 410 6.64 -3.91 -1.98
N ILE A 411 7.79 -3.74 -2.63
CA ILE A 411 7.93 -3.43 -4.05
C ILE A 411 8.32 -4.72 -4.79
N ALA A 412 7.48 -5.19 -5.72
CA ALA A 412 7.85 -6.29 -6.62
C ALA A 412 8.83 -5.86 -7.70
N ILE A 413 9.78 -6.74 -7.98
CA ILE A 413 10.82 -6.61 -9.00
C ILE A 413 10.76 -7.85 -9.89
N GLY A 414 10.81 -7.64 -11.21
CA GLY A 414 10.53 -8.57 -12.30
C GLY A 414 11.36 -9.84 -12.35
N LYS A 415 12.32 -10.02 -11.44
CA LYS A 415 13.05 -11.28 -11.21
C LYS A 415 12.41 -12.15 -10.13
N ALA A 416 11.09 -12.03 -9.89
CA ALA A 416 10.41 -12.70 -8.78
C ALA A 416 11.01 -12.36 -7.40
N SER A 417 11.58 -11.17 -7.29
CA SER A 417 12.19 -10.65 -6.06
C SER A 417 11.37 -9.48 -5.56
N SER A 418 11.51 -9.15 -4.28
CA SER A 418 10.84 -7.98 -3.73
C SER A 418 11.77 -7.17 -2.85
N VAL A 419 11.48 -5.88 -2.74
CA VAL A 419 12.21 -4.96 -1.88
C VAL A 419 11.21 -4.31 -0.95
N CYS A 420 11.40 -4.48 0.34
CA CYS A 420 10.61 -3.78 1.33
C CYS A 420 11.16 -2.37 1.54
N LEU A 421 10.27 -1.38 1.62
CA LEU A 421 10.62 -0.06 2.09
C LEU A 421 10.49 0.02 3.62
N HIS A 422 11.52 0.53 4.29
CA HIS A 422 11.48 0.83 5.71
C HIS A 422 10.58 2.05 5.95
N ALA A 423 9.36 1.78 6.42
CA ALA A 423 8.33 2.79 6.63
C ALA A 423 7.81 2.82 8.07
N ASP A 424 8.52 2.24 9.05
CA ASP A 424 8.04 2.09 10.43
C ASP A 424 7.55 3.39 11.06
N LYS A 425 8.26 4.49 10.80
CA LYS A 425 7.86 5.84 11.26
C LYS A 425 6.57 6.31 10.59
N LEU A 426 6.40 6.04 9.28
CA LEU A 426 5.17 6.33 8.54
C LEU A 426 4.02 5.45 9.03
N THR A 427 4.24 4.16 9.26
CA THR A 427 3.24 3.24 9.83
C THR A 427 2.79 3.71 11.22
N HIS A 428 3.73 4.17 12.06
CA HIS A 428 3.40 4.73 13.37
C HIS A 428 2.54 5.99 13.25
N LEU A 429 2.94 6.94 12.41
CA LEU A 429 2.16 8.16 12.13
C LEU A 429 0.78 7.83 11.58
N ALA A 430 0.67 6.86 10.66
CA ALA A 430 -0.58 6.42 10.04
C ALA A 430 -1.54 5.83 11.06
N SER A 431 -1.06 4.95 11.95
CA SER A 431 -1.84 4.39 13.05
C SER A 431 -2.40 5.49 13.95
N LYS A 432 -1.58 6.48 14.32
CA LYS A 432 -2.02 7.61 15.14
C LYS A 432 -3.00 8.55 14.41
N ASN A 433 -2.80 8.78 13.12
CA ASN A 433 -3.74 9.55 12.30
C ASN A 433 -5.10 8.84 12.19
N PHE A 434 -5.09 7.51 12.04
CA PHE A 434 -6.30 6.71 12.00
C PHE A 434 -7.08 6.80 13.33
N GLU A 435 -6.39 6.67 14.47
CA GLU A 435 -6.97 6.84 15.80
C GLU A 435 -7.60 8.22 16.00
N LEU A 436 -6.90 9.28 15.59
CA LEU A 436 -7.41 10.66 15.66
C LEU A 436 -8.69 10.82 14.84
N ARG A 437 -8.69 10.41 13.57
CA ARG A 437 -9.87 10.48 12.69
C ARG A 437 -11.05 9.73 13.30
N GLN A 438 -10.81 8.53 13.84
CA GLN A 438 -11.87 7.75 14.48
C GLN A 438 -12.41 8.40 15.77
N ALA A 439 -11.58 9.07 16.56
CA ALA A 439 -12.01 9.81 17.73
C ALA A 439 -12.86 11.05 17.36
N VAL A 440 -12.47 11.76 16.30
CA VAL A 440 -13.25 12.87 15.72
C VAL A 440 -14.61 12.38 15.25
N TYR A 441 -14.66 11.26 14.51
CA TYR A 441 -15.92 10.72 14.02
C TYR A 441 -16.88 10.31 15.13
N ARG A 442 -16.37 9.70 16.20
CA ARG A 442 -17.18 9.34 17.37
C ARG A 442 -17.81 10.57 18.03
N ARG A 443 -17.03 11.64 18.22
CA ARG A 443 -17.53 12.89 18.81
C ARG A 443 -18.60 13.54 17.94
N GLU A 444 -18.36 13.63 16.64
CA GLU A 444 -19.33 14.19 15.70
C GLU A 444 -20.64 13.39 15.67
N MET A 445 -20.55 12.06 15.72
CA MET A 445 -21.72 11.19 15.78
C MET A 445 -22.52 11.40 17.08
N GLU A 446 -21.86 11.55 18.23
CA GLU A 446 -22.52 11.88 19.49
C GLU A 446 -23.27 13.21 19.42
N ASP A 447 -22.66 14.23 18.80
CA ASP A 447 -23.30 15.54 18.63
C ASP A 447 -24.47 15.49 17.66
N LEU A 448 -24.38 14.67 16.60
CA LEU A 448 -25.47 14.43 15.67
C LEU A 448 -26.65 13.73 16.35
N ILE A 449 -26.40 12.69 17.16
CA ILE A 449 -27.45 12.00 17.93
C ILE A 449 -28.15 12.97 18.89
N LYS A 450 -27.40 13.84 19.58
CA LYS A 450 -27.99 14.88 20.45
C LYS A 450 -28.87 15.83 19.65
N TRP A 451 -28.44 16.22 18.45
CA TRP A 451 -29.20 17.10 17.57
C TRP A 451 -30.52 16.46 17.10
N VAL A 452 -30.49 15.20 16.64
CA VAL A 452 -31.70 14.47 16.19
C VAL A 452 -32.71 14.33 17.33
N LYS A 453 -32.26 14.02 18.55
CA LYS A 453 -33.12 13.96 19.75
C LYS A 453 -33.68 15.32 20.13
N LYS A 454 -32.85 16.36 20.14
CA LYS A 454 -33.26 17.73 20.50
C LYS A 454 -34.41 18.24 19.62
N TRP A 455 -34.40 17.88 18.35
CA TRP A 455 -35.41 18.32 17.40
C TRP A 455 -36.58 17.35 17.24
N GLY A 456 -36.63 16.25 18.00
CA GLY A 456 -37.74 15.29 17.96
C GLY A 456 -37.77 14.40 16.72
N LEU A 457 -36.70 14.41 15.91
CA LEU A 457 -36.58 13.54 14.73
C LEU A 457 -36.35 12.07 15.13
N TYR A 458 -35.76 11.83 16.31
CA TYR A 458 -35.51 10.48 16.83
C TYR A 458 -36.81 9.76 17.24
N ASP A 459 -37.79 10.53 17.73
CA ASP A 459 -39.01 10.00 18.34
C ASP A 459 -40.22 10.02 17.37
N ILE A 460 -39.98 10.28 16.08
CA ILE A 460 -41.04 10.52 15.08
C ILE A 460 -41.85 9.26 14.74
N GLY A 461 -41.33 8.06 15.04
CA GLY A 461 -42.09 6.80 15.04
C GLY A 461 -42.30 6.13 13.69
N PHE A 462 -42.29 6.87 12.57
CA PHE A 462 -42.51 6.32 11.22
C PHE A 462 -41.30 6.43 10.28
N GLY A 463 -40.41 7.41 10.49
CA GLY A 463 -39.23 7.59 9.65
C GLY A 463 -38.12 6.57 9.96
N ARG A 464 -37.39 6.13 8.95
CA ARG A 464 -36.22 5.27 9.13
C ARG A 464 -35.15 6.01 9.96
N GLU A 465 -34.76 5.46 11.11
CA GLU A 465 -33.64 5.98 11.89
C GLU A 465 -32.33 5.74 11.12
N LYS A 466 -31.93 6.75 10.33
CA LYS A 466 -30.77 6.71 9.43
C LYS A 466 -29.63 7.60 9.89
N THR A 467 -29.61 8.07 11.14
CA THR A 467 -28.56 8.97 11.64
C THR A 467 -27.18 8.37 11.43
N THR A 468 -27.02 7.10 11.81
CA THR A 468 -25.74 6.38 11.65
C THR A 468 -25.35 6.23 10.18
N TYR A 469 -26.32 5.91 9.32
CA TYR A 469 -26.09 5.74 7.89
C TYR A 469 -25.71 7.06 7.20
N CYS A 470 -26.45 8.14 7.48
CA CYS A 470 -26.20 9.45 6.90
C CYS A 470 -24.84 10.00 7.34
N TYR A 471 -24.48 9.81 8.62
CA TYR A 471 -23.16 10.19 9.10
C TYR A 471 -22.05 9.34 8.49
N PHE A 472 -22.27 8.03 8.36
CA PHE A 472 -21.33 7.13 7.69
C PHE A 472 -21.10 7.54 6.23
N ALA A 473 -22.15 7.83 5.47
CA ALA A 473 -22.04 8.29 4.08
C ALA A 473 -21.33 9.65 3.96
N ALA A 474 -21.59 10.58 4.87
CA ALA A 474 -20.91 11.88 4.91
C ALA A 474 -19.42 11.73 5.24
N SER A 475 -19.10 10.92 6.25
CA SER A 475 -17.71 10.70 6.71
C SER A 475 -16.86 9.87 5.76
N SER A 476 -17.48 8.95 5.02
CA SER A 476 -16.80 8.18 3.99
C SER A 476 -16.40 9.06 2.79
N SER A 477 -17.23 10.05 2.45
CA SER A 477 -16.98 11.00 1.36
C SER A 477 -15.94 12.08 1.72
N THR A 478 -15.92 12.51 2.99
CA THR A 478 -15.00 13.54 3.49
C THR A 478 -14.23 13.05 4.71
N SER A 479 -13.09 12.38 4.49
CA SER A 479 -12.35 11.67 5.55
C SER A 479 -11.30 12.51 6.31
N LEU A 480 -11.23 13.83 6.05
CA LEU A 480 -10.21 14.71 6.64
C LEU A 480 -10.52 15.08 8.11
N PRO A 481 -9.54 15.12 9.02
CA PRO A 481 -9.80 15.34 10.45
C PRO A 481 -10.02 16.81 10.87
N PHE A 482 -9.92 17.78 9.96
CA PHE A 482 -9.98 19.21 10.31
C PHE A 482 -11.41 19.72 10.52
N GLU A 483 -11.56 20.82 11.28
CA GLU A 483 -12.86 21.37 11.67
C GLU A 483 -13.74 21.79 10.48
N SER A 484 -13.16 22.32 9.40
CA SER A 484 -13.92 22.63 8.18
C SER A 484 -14.56 21.39 7.57
N ALA A 485 -13.81 20.29 7.50
CA ALA A 485 -14.32 19.00 7.04
C ALA A 485 -15.38 18.42 8.00
N ALA A 486 -15.19 18.58 9.31
CA ALA A 486 -16.20 18.22 10.31
C ALA A 486 -17.53 18.96 10.09
N ASN A 487 -17.47 20.26 9.77
CA ASN A 487 -18.65 21.05 9.47
C ASN A 487 -19.35 20.58 8.20
N VAL A 488 -18.60 20.21 7.14
CA VAL A 488 -19.17 19.62 5.92
C VAL A 488 -19.82 18.27 6.22
N ARG A 489 -19.19 17.38 7.00
CA ARG A 489 -19.78 16.09 7.39
C ARG A 489 -21.08 16.26 8.17
N LYS A 490 -21.07 17.12 9.19
CA LYS A 490 -22.26 17.45 9.98
C LYS A 490 -23.37 18.05 9.10
N LEU A 491 -23.01 18.94 8.18
CA LEU A 491 -23.93 19.53 7.21
C LEU A 491 -24.60 18.45 6.35
N MET A 492 -23.81 17.61 5.68
CA MET A 492 -24.30 16.54 4.82
C MET A 492 -25.13 15.51 5.59
N ALA A 493 -24.69 15.11 6.78
CA ALA A 493 -25.41 14.12 7.58
C ALA A 493 -26.78 14.63 8.04
N LYS A 494 -26.86 15.87 8.54
CA LYS A 494 -28.14 16.50 8.93
C LYS A 494 -29.07 16.66 7.73
N SER A 495 -28.54 17.09 6.57
CA SER A 495 -29.32 17.17 5.33
C SER A 495 -29.86 15.80 4.93
N GLY A 496 -29.03 14.76 4.93
CA GLY A 496 -29.47 13.40 4.62
C GLY A 496 -30.57 12.89 5.55
N ILE A 497 -30.44 13.13 6.86
CA ILE A 497 -31.47 12.77 7.83
C ILE A 497 -32.79 13.49 7.53
N LEU A 498 -32.74 14.81 7.31
CA LEU A 498 -33.94 15.60 7.02
C LEU A 498 -34.61 15.15 5.72
N ILE A 499 -33.83 14.87 4.68
CA ILE A 499 -34.34 14.34 3.41
C ILE A 499 -35.04 13.01 3.65
N THR A 500 -34.40 12.06 4.35
CA THR A 500 -35.01 10.74 4.60
C THR A 500 -36.28 10.80 5.45
N VAL A 501 -36.34 11.69 6.45
CA VAL A 501 -37.53 11.85 7.29
C VAL A 501 -38.65 12.56 6.53
N ALA A 502 -38.31 13.54 5.69
CA ALA A 502 -39.29 14.21 4.84
C ALA A 502 -39.84 13.24 3.78
N ASP A 503 -38.99 12.51 3.09
CA ASP A 503 -39.34 11.47 2.11
C ASP A 503 -40.35 10.46 2.69
N ASP A 504 -40.01 9.80 3.82
CA ASP A 504 -40.92 8.87 4.50
C ASP A 504 -42.24 9.57 4.97
N PHE A 505 -42.20 10.87 5.31
CA PHE A 505 -43.41 11.63 5.67
C PHE A 505 -44.30 11.94 4.46
N PHE A 506 -43.73 12.31 3.31
CA PHE A 506 -44.50 12.61 2.11
C PHE A 506 -45.05 11.36 1.44
N ASP A 507 -44.33 10.23 1.49
CA ASP A 507 -44.69 9.02 0.76
C ASP A 507 -45.65 8.09 1.52
N GLU A 508 -45.51 7.97 2.84
CA GLU A 508 -46.18 6.90 3.61
C GLU A 508 -47.14 7.40 4.70
N GLU A 509 -46.88 8.56 5.31
CA GLU A 509 -47.53 8.93 6.59
C GLU A 509 -48.33 10.23 6.57
N GLY A 510 -47.85 11.23 5.84
CA GLY A 510 -48.45 12.56 5.79
C GLY A 510 -49.77 12.56 5.02
N SER A 511 -50.80 13.11 5.66
CA SER A 511 -52.06 13.42 4.96
C SER A 511 -51.93 14.70 4.13
N SER A 512 -52.75 14.87 3.08
CA SER A 512 -52.76 16.13 2.29
C SER A 512 -52.90 17.38 3.17
N ASP A 513 -53.74 17.28 4.21
CA ASP A 513 -54.00 18.34 5.20
C ASP A 513 -52.76 18.71 6.05
N GLU A 514 -51.73 17.87 6.10
CA GLU A 514 -50.45 18.14 6.76
C GLU A 514 -49.33 18.49 5.78
N LEU A 515 -49.33 17.88 4.58
CA LEU A 515 -48.32 18.07 3.55
C LEU A 515 -48.43 19.44 2.86
N GLU A 516 -49.65 19.91 2.57
CA GLU A 516 -49.88 21.22 1.96
C GLU A 516 -49.39 22.37 2.86
N PRO A 517 -49.77 22.44 4.16
CA PRO A 517 -49.24 23.48 5.05
C PRO A 517 -47.73 23.42 5.24
N LEU A 518 -47.14 22.22 5.29
CA LEU A 518 -45.69 22.05 5.40
C LEU A 518 -44.99 22.61 4.15
N THR A 519 -45.53 22.31 2.97
CA THR A 519 -45.01 22.79 1.70
C THR A 519 -45.05 24.32 1.62
N GLU A 520 -46.19 24.93 1.96
CA GLU A 520 -46.33 26.38 1.97
C GLU A 520 -45.39 27.04 3.00
N ALA A 521 -45.23 26.40 4.17
CA ALA A 521 -44.31 26.86 5.19
C ALA A 521 -42.86 26.84 4.71
N VAL A 522 -42.44 25.84 3.94
CA VAL A 522 -41.10 25.80 3.33
C VAL A 522 -40.95 26.86 2.23
N MET A 523 -41.97 27.08 1.40
CA MET A 523 -41.95 28.13 0.36
C MET A 523 -41.78 29.54 0.96
N ARG A 524 -42.60 29.87 1.96
CA ARG A 524 -42.59 31.20 2.61
C ARG A 524 -41.54 31.33 3.69
N TRP A 525 -40.97 30.20 4.12
CA TRP A 525 -40.14 30.09 5.30
C TRP A 525 -40.87 30.48 6.62
N GLU A 526 -42.15 30.15 6.74
CA GLU A 526 -43.05 30.54 7.84
C GLU A 526 -43.82 29.35 8.45
N GLY A 527 -43.19 28.59 9.36
CA GLY A 527 -43.80 27.39 9.96
C GLY A 527 -44.47 27.55 11.34
N LYS A 528 -44.91 28.76 11.73
CA LYS A 528 -45.49 28.99 13.08
C LYS A 528 -46.78 28.21 13.32
N GLU A 529 -47.60 28.09 12.27
CA GLU A 529 -48.94 27.49 12.32
C GLU A 529 -48.93 25.97 12.15
N LEU A 530 -47.78 25.40 11.77
CA LEU A 530 -47.61 23.96 11.63
C LEU A 530 -47.89 23.21 12.94
N LYS A 531 -48.49 22.04 12.79
CA LYS A 531 -48.80 21.07 13.85
C LYS A 531 -48.17 19.71 13.50
N GLY A 532 -48.28 18.77 14.43
CA GLY A 532 -47.84 17.38 14.22
C GLY A 532 -46.39 17.28 13.76
N TYR A 533 -46.15 16.34 12.84
CA TYR A 533 -44.83 16.01 12.32
C TYR A 533 -44.27 17.09 11.38
N GLY A 534 -45.12 17.77 10.59
CA GLY A 534 -44.67 18.88 9.74
C GLY A 534 -44.00 20.00 10.54
N LYS A 535 -44.48 20.30 11.75
CA LYS A 535 -43.82 21.26 12.65
C LYS A 535 -42.42 20.83 13.09
N ILE A 536 -42.26 19.53 13.38
CA ILE A 536 -41.00 18.93 13.82
C ILE A 536 -39.98 19.04 12.69
N ILE A 537 -40.35 18.59 11.49
CA ILE A 537 -39.53 18.62 10.28
C ILE A 537 -39.11 20.05 9.93
N PHE A 538 -40.05 20.99 9.86
CA PHE A 538 -39.76 22.38 9.53
C PHE A 538 -38.82 23.05 10.54
N LYS A 539 -39.02 22.83 11.84
CA LYS A 539 -38.15 23.39 12.89
C LYS A 539 -36.73 22.86 12.80
N ALA A 540 -36.57 21.57 12.55
CA ALA A 540 -35.26 20.95 12.38
C ALA A 540 -34.54 21.50 11.14
N LEU A 541 -35.27 21.64 10.02
CA LEU A 541 -34.77 22.24 8.78
C LEU A 541 -34.34 23.71 8.96
N ASP A 542 -35.19 24.54 9.56
CA ASP A 542 -34.88 25.94 9.82
C ASP A 542 -33.67 26.09 10.76
N ASN A 543 -33.56 25.24 11.78
CA ASN A 543 -32.38 25.22 12.63
C ASN A 543 -31.11 24.84 11.87
N HIS A 544 -31.18 23.79 11.05
CA HIS A 544 -30.05 23.30 10.27
C HIS A 544 -29.49 24.38 9.35
N ILE A 545 -30.37 25.09 8.64
CA ILE A 545 -29.99 26.17 7.73
C ILE A 545 -29.40 27.36 8.50
N LYS A 546 -30.00 27.76 9.62
CA LYS A 546 -29.46 28.83 10.46
C LYS A 546 -28.08 28.49 11.03
N GLU A 547 -27.90 27.26 11.53
CA GLU A 547 -26.62 26.80 12.08
C GLU A 547 -25.52 26.77 11.00
N THR A 548 -25.87 26.31 9.79
CA THR A 548 -24.95 26.24 8.66
C THR A 548 -24.59 27.64 8.16
N ALA A 549 -25.57 28.52 7.97
CA ALA A 549 -25.35 29.90 7.57
C ALA A 549 -24.52 30.66 8.62
N GLU A 550 -24.77 30.43 9.91
CA GLU A 550 -23.97 31.03 10.98
C GLU A 550 -22.52 30.55 10.96
N THR A 551 -22.31 29.25 10.75
CA THR A 551 -20.96 28.67 10.65
C THR A 551 -20.21 29.26 9.46
N TYR A 552 -20.87 29.36 8.30
CA TYR A 552 -20.29 29.99 7.11
C TYR A 552 -20.01 31.48 7.32
N ARG A 553 -20.95 32.22 7.91
CA ARG A 553 -20.80 33.65 8.23
C ARG A 553 -19.61 33.91 9.15
N LYS A 554 -19.39 33.06 10.16
CA LYS A 554 -18.22 33.15 11.04
C LYS A 554 -16.90 32.93 10.30
N GLN A 555 -16.89 32.10 9.27
CA GLN A 555 -15.69 31.77 8.49
C GLN A 555 -15.40 32.77 7.35
N HIS A 556 -16.44 33.27 6.67
CA HIS A 556 -16.32 34.04 5.43
C HIS A 556 -16.91 35.45 5.50
N GLY A 557 -17.59 35.82 6.60
CA GLY A 557 -18.16 37.15 6.81
C GLY A 557 -19.47 37.43 6.07
N THR A 558 -19.93 36.52 5.22
CA THR A 558 -21.14 36.67 4.39
C THR A 558 -22.28 35.78 4.88
N ASP A 559 -23.50 36.32 4.88
CA ASP A 559 -24.72 35.57 5.20
C ASP A 559 -25.26 34.88 3.94
N ILE A 560 -25.36 33.55 3.99
CA ILE A 560 -25.88 32.71 2.91
C ILE A 560 -27.20 32.03 3.25
N THR A 561 -27.89 32.51 4.29
CA THR A 561 -29.19 31.95 4.73
C THR A 561 -30.17 31.84 3.57
N ASN A 562 -30.37 32.93 2.82
CA ASN A 562 -31.32 32.94 1.71
C ASN A 562 -30.89 32.02 0.56
N HIS A 563 -29.58 31.85 0.34
CA HIS A 563 -29.09 30.92 -0.67
C HIS A 563 -29.45 29.48 -0.32
N PHE A 564 -29.24 29.06 0.94
CA PHE A 564 -29.63 27.74 1.40
C PHE A 564 -31.15 27.52 1.39
N ARG A 565 -31.94 28.53 1.75
CA ARG A 565 -33.42 28.47 1.65
C ARG A 565 -33.87 28.21 0.22
N ASN A 566 -33.30 28.92 -0.74
CA ASN A 566 -33.61 28.74 -2.16
C ASN A 566 -33.19 27.35 -2.66
N ILE A 567 -31.99 26.87 -2.31
CA ILE A 567 -31.56 25.51 -2.67
C ILE A 567 -32.49 24.45 -2.08
N THR A 568 -32.96 24.66 -0.86
CA THR A 568 -33.87 23.72 -0.19
C THR A 568 -35.20 23.63 -0.96
N TRP A 569 -35.68 24.77 -1.45
CA TRP A 569 -36.87 24.84 -2.29
C TRP A 569 -36.67 24.19 -3.67
N ASP A 570 -35.55 24.48 -4.34
CA ASP A 570 -35.26 23.95 -5.68
C ASP A 570 -34.81 22.48 -5.67
N GLY A 571 -34.22 21.99 -4.57
CA GLY A 571 -33.55 20.69 -4.47
C GLY A 571 -34.29 19.59 -3.71
N LEU A 572 -35.35 19.90 -2.97
CA LEU A 572 -36.20 18.88 -2.31
C LEU A 572 -37.24 18.25 -3.26
N ASP A 573 -37.22 18.60 -4.55
CA ASP A 573 -38.23 18.18 -5.53
C ASP A 573 -39.68 18.36 -5.03
N ILE A 574 -39.91 19.34 -4.14
CA ILE A 574 -41.24 19.67 -3.62
C ILE A 574 -42.17 20.03 -4.80
N ARG A 575 -41.63 20.53 -5.91
CA ARG A 575 -42.36 20.74 -7.16
C ARG A 575 -42.87 19.44 -7.79
N ASP A 576 -42.10 18.36 -7.77
CA ASP A 576 -42.51 17.06 -8.31
C ASP A 576 -43.41 16.29 -7.33
N ILE A 577 -43.22 16.46 -6.02
CA ILE A 577 -44.16 15.99 -4.98
C ILE A 577 -45.53 16.68 -5.10
N LEU A 578 -45.56 17.99 -5.36
CA LEU A 578 -46.82 18.71 -5.63
C LEU A 578 -47.51 18.27 -6.93
N ARG A 579 -46.78 17.77 -7.93
CA ARG A 579 -47.39 17.16 -9.13
C ARG A 579 -48.11 15.84 -8.81
N TYR A 580 -47.72 15.14 -7.75
CA TYR A 580 -48.43 13.94 -7.28
C TYR A 580 -49.70 14.26 -6.47
N LEU A 581 -49.80 15.47 -5.92
CA LEU A 581 -50.96 15.94 -5.16
C LEU A 581 -52.03 16.64 -6.02
N ASP A 582 -51.75 16.90 -7.30
CA ASP A 582 -52.71 17.47 -8.26
C ASP A 582 -53.31 16.35 -9.13
N PRO A 583 -54.60 15.98 -8.98
CA PRO A 583 -55.20 14.88 -9.74
C PRO A 583 -55.53 15.21 -11.20
N ASP A 584 -55.17 16.40 -11.72
CA ASP A 584 -55.35 16.75 -13.13
C ASP A 584 -54.01 17.11 -13.81
N PRO A 585 -53.36 16.16 -14.52
CA PRO A 585 -52.29 16.50 -15.42
C PRO A 585 -52.91 16.99 -16.73
N ASP A 586 -52.84 18.30 -16.99
CA ASP A 586 -53.08 18.83 -18.33
C ASP A 586 -52.06 18.16 -19.29
N PRO A 587 -52.48 17.35 -20.28
CA PRO A 587 -51.56 16.53 -21.04
C PRO A 587 -51.01 17.33 -22.22
N TYR A 588 -49.78 17.86 -22.05
CA TYR A 588 -48.90 18.38 -23.12
C TYR A 588 -49.39 19.59 -23.94
N PRO A 589 -48.46 20.51 -24.22
CA PRO A 589 -48.32 20.99 -25.58
C PRO A 589 -46.88 20.77 -26.03
N TYR A 590 -46.61 19.64 -26.69
CA TYR A 590 -45.52 19.64 -27.67
C TYR A 590 -45.99 20.45 -28.88
N PRO A 591 -45.20 21.43 -29.36
CA PRO A 591 -45.44 22.01 -30.67
C PRO A 591 -45.13 20.92 -31.71
N ALA A 592 -46.11 20.63 -32.57
CA ALA A 592 -45.85 19.93 -33.82
C ALA A 592 -45.08 20.89 -34.74
N ASP A 593 -43.86 20.51 -35.12
CA ASP A 593 -43.12 21.11 -36.23
C ASP A 593 -43.88 20.93 -37.55
N PRO A 594 -43.85 21.92 -38.46
CA PRO A 594 -43.92 21.71 -39.90
C PRO A 594 -42.55 21.40 -40.51
#